data_AF-A0A3B5MEQ4-F1
#
_entry.id   AF-A0A3B5MEQ4-F1
#
_cell.length_a   1.000
_cell.length_b   1.000
_cell.length_c   1.000
_cell.angle_alpha   90.00
_cell.angle_beta   90.00
_cell.angle_gamma   90.00
#
_symmetry.space_group_name_H-M   'P 1'
#
loop_
_entity.id
_entity.type
_entity.pdbx_description
1 polymer ?
#
loop_
_entity_poly.entity_id
_entity_poly.type
_entity_poly.pdbx_seq_one_letter_code
_entity_poly.pdbx_strand_id
1 'polypeptide(L)'
;MPGSLWLWLSLAWVGSCGSHSLFTCEPIKVHRCLGMPYNMTFFPNMMDHYDQEIAASKMEPFMPLASLQCSPDVHHFLCQAFIPACSEENRVIRPCREKCEAVLSDCEENIRIFGIAWPPELQCNK
;
A
#
# COMPACT_ATOMS: atom_id res chain seq x y z
N MET A 1 44.33 -50.20 1.48
CA MET A 1 43.78 -49.96 0.12
C MET A 1 42.65 -50.96 -0.06
N PRO A 2 41.42 -50.62 -0.48
CA PRO A 2 40.90 -49.43 -1.18
C PRO A 2 40.13 -48.50 -0.19
N GLY A 3 39.61 -47.31 -0.50
CA GLY A 3 39.41 -46.61 -1.77
C GLY A 3 38.09 -45.83 -1.68
N SER A 4 38.18 -44.50 -1.73
CA SER A 4 37.29 -43.66 -2.55
C SER A 4 35.76 -43.70 -2.32
N LEU A 5 35.26 -43.58 -1.08
CA LEU A 5 33.80 -43.40 -0.85
C LEU A 5 33.39 -42.22 0.05
N TRP A 6 34.32 -41.33 0.45
CA TRP A 6 34.03 -40.23 1.38
C TRP A 6 34.06 -38.83 0.76
N LEU A 7 34.03 -38.71 -0.57
CA LEU A 7 34.14 -37.41 -1.27
C LEU A 7 32.88 -36.98 -2.05
N TRP A 8 31.79 -37.75 -2.01
CA TRP A 8 30.56 -37.44 -2.76
C TRP A 8 29.34 -37.13 -1.87
N LEU A 9 29.51 -37.02 -0.54
CA LEU A 9 28.44 -36.61 0.37
C LEU A 9 28.52 -35.13 0.80
N SER A 10 29.49 -34.37 0.27
CA SER A 10 29.74 -32.98 0.68
C SER A 10 29.39 -31.93 -0.39
N LEU A 11 28.87 -32.32 -1.56
CA LEU A 11 28.58 -31.38 -2.66
C LEU A 11 27.27 -31.74 -3.35
N ALA A 12 26.16 -31.39 -2.71
CA ALA A 12 24.97 -30.84 -3.37
C ALA A 12 23.85 -30.82 -2.34
N TRP A 13 23.62 -29.65 -1.74
CA TRP A 13 22.30 -29.03 -1.61
C TRP A 13 22.55 -27.63 -1.01
N VAL A 14 23.39 -26.86 -1.70
CA VAL A 14 23.32 -25.40 -1.62
C VAL A 14 22.46 -24.99 -2.82
N GLY A 15 21.26 -24.47 -2.55
CA GLY A 15 20.34 -23.94 -3.56
C GLY A 15 18.96 -24.60 -3.43
N SER A 16 17.89 -23.88 -3.12
CA SER A 16 17.55 -22.54 -3.60
C SER A 16 16.87 -21.72 -2.50
N CYS A 17 17.45 -20.58 -2.11
CA CYS A 17 16.66 -19.54 -1.46
C CYS A 17 15.82 -18.89 -2.55
N GLY A 18 14.63 -19.44 -2.81
CA GLY A 18 13.67 -18.86 -3.74
C GLY A 18 13.02 -17.64 -3.12
N SER A 19 13.75 -16.52 -3.01
CA SER A 19 13.15 -15.23 -2.67
C SER A 19 12.64 -14.59 -3.95
N HIS A 20 11.52 -15.10 -4.46
CA HIS A 20 10.74 -14.39 -5.47
C HIS A 20 9.67 -13.60 -4.72
N SER A 21 9.92 -12.31 -4.45
CA SER A 21 8.83 -11.38 -4.15
C SER A 21 8.07 -11.17 -5.45
N LEU A 22 7.09 -12.03 -5.74
CA LEU A 22 6.24 -11.87 -6.90
C LEU A 22 5.30 -10.70 -6.63
N PHE A 23 5.59 -9.53 -7.22
CA PHE A 23 4.68 -8.38 -7.28
C PHE A 23 3.39 -8.82 -7.96
N THR A 24 2.43 -9.26 -7.16
CA THR A 24 1.16 -9.84 -7.57
C THR A 24 0.06 -9.24 -6.72
N CYS A 25 -1.14 -9.20 -7.27
CA CYS A 25 -2.27 -8.66 -6.54
C CYS A 25 -2.67 -9.58 -5.39
N GLU A 26 -2.98 -8.98 -4.26
CA GLU A 26 -3.41 -9.68 -3.05
C GLU A 26 -4.76 -9.16 -2.54
N PRO A 27 -5.54 -9.99 -1.80
CA PRO A 27 -6.80 -9.54 -1.24
C PRO A 27 -6.61 -8.43 -0.21
N ILE A 28 -7.54 -7.48 -0.16
CA ILE A 28 -7.56 -6.44 0.89
C ILE A 28 -7.84 -7.08 2.25
N LYS A 29 -6.95 -6.81 3.20
CA LYS A 29 -7.04 -7.22 4.62
C LYS A 29 -7.31 -6.04 5.55
N VAL A 30 -7.06 -4.82 5.09
CA VAL A 30 -7.27 -3.60 5.89
C VAL A 30 -8.76 -3.36 6.10
N HIS A 31 -9.22 -3.57 7.33
CA HIS A 31 -10.64 -3.56 7.68
C HIS A 31 -11.38 -2.29 7.21
N ARG A 32 -10.74 -1.11 7.38
CA ARG A 32 -11.34 0.17 6.96
C ARG A 32 -11.52 0.28 5.45
N CYS A 33 -10.72 -0.42 4.64
CA CYS A 33 -10.84 -0.40 3.18
C CYS A 33 -11.60 -1.59 2.61
N LEU A 34 -12.28 -2.38 3.46
CA LEU A 34 -13.24 -3.37 3.00
C LEU A 34 -14.50 -2.68 2.47
N GLY A 35 -15.12 -3.23 1.42
CA GLY A 35 -16.33 -2.67 0.81
C GLY A 35 -16.08 -1.55 -0.21
N MET A 36 -14.82 -1.26 -0.52
CA MET A 36 -14.43 -0.47 -1.69
C MET A 36 -14.94 -1.14 -2.99
N PRO A 37 -15.05 -0.41 -4.12
CA PRO A 37 -15.45 -0.98 -5.42
C PRO A 37 -14.45 -2.00 -6.01
N TYR A 38 -13.38 -2.31 -5.28
CA TYR A 38 -12.36 -3.30 -5.61
C TYR A 38 -12.03 -4.12 -4.34
N ASN A 39 -11.61 -5.37 -4.52
CA ASN A 39 -11.29 -6.30 -3.43
C ASN A 39 -9.84 -6.80 -3.44
N MET A 40 -9.07 -6.43 -4.47
CA MET A 40 -7.66 -6.79 -4.65
C MET A 40 -6.81 -5.52 -4.68
N THR A 41 -5.66 -5.56 -4.02
CA THR A 41 -4.68 -4.47 -3.96
C THR A 41 -3.36 -4.90 -4.56
N PHE A 42 -2.57 -3.93 -5.00
CA PHE A 42 -1.22 -4.15 -5.51
C PHE A 42 -0.22 -3.29 -4.74
N PHE A 43 0.95 -3.84 -4.45
CA PHE A 43 2.02 -3.20 -3.69
C PHE A 43 3.35 -3.28 -4.47
N PRO A 44 4.28 -2.31 -4.31
CA PRO A 44 4.22 -1.19 -3.36
C PRO A 44 3.17 -0.14 -3.74
N ASN A 45 2.68 0.64 -2.78
CA ASN A 45 1.77 1.76 -3.06
C ASN A 45 2.56 3.03 -3.46
N MET A 46 1.86 4.15 -3.68
CA MET A 46 2.47 5.42 -4.13
C MET A 46 3.39 6.11 -3.10
N MET A 47 3.46 5.59 -1.86
CA MET A 47 4.34 6.03 -0.77
C MET A 47 5.43 5.00 -0.48
N ASP A 48 5.65 4.04 -1.39
CA ASP A 48 6.63 2.97 -1.26
C ASP A 48 6.46 2.10 0.01
N HIS A 49 5.24 2.00 0.54
CA HIS A 49 4.92 0.94 1.48
C HIS A 49 4.82 -0.37 0.71
N TYR A 50 5.38 -1.46 1.23
CA TYR A 50 5.48 -2.76 0.55
C TYR A 50 4.44 -3.78 1.01
N ASP A 51 3.72 -3.48 2.09
CA ASP A 51 2.71 -4.35 2.65
C ASP A 51 1.53 -3.56 3.23
N GLN A 52 0.38 -4.22 3.31
CA GLN A 52 -0.85 -3.64 3.81
C GLN A 52 -0.80 -3.24 5.28
N GLU A 53 0.01 -3.90 6.11
CA GLU A 53 0.09 -3.61 7.55
C GLU A 53 0.83 -2.30 7.80
N ILE A 54 1.97 -2.10 7.14
CA ILE A 54 2.70 -0.83 7.11
C ILE A 54 1.81 0.26 6.52
N ALA A 55 1.16 0.02 5.39
CA ALA A 55 0.27 1.01 4.79
C ALA A 55 -0.88 1.39 5.72
N ALA A 56 -1.52 0.44 6.39
CA ALA A 56 -2.58 0.71 7.37
C ALA A 56 -2.06 1.52 8.56
N SER A 57 -0.89 1.16 9.10
CA SER A 57 -0.25 1.90 10.19
C SER A 57 0.06 3.36 9.80
N LYS A 58 0.54 3.57 8.58
CA LYS A 58 0.83 4.91 8.03
C LYS A 58 -0.43 5.69 7.65
N MET A 59 -1.54 5.00 7.41
CA MET A 59 -2.85 5.60 7.15
C MET A 59 -3.55 6.06 8.44
N GLU A 60 -3.28 5.41 9.59
CA GLU A 60 -3.99 5.69 10.86
C GLU A 60 -4.00 7.17 11.28
N PRO A 61 -2.92 7.96 11.13
CA PRO A 61 -2.93 9.40 11.44
C PRO A 61 -3.96 10.21 10.65
N PHE A 62 -4.41 9.73 9.48
CA PHE A 62 -5.40 10.40 8.64
C PHE A 62 -6.84 10.01 9.00
N MET A 63 -7.05 9.01 9.86
CA MET A 63 -8.37 8.50 10.22
C MET A 63 -9.30 9.49 10.94
N PRO A 64 -8.81 10.52 11.67
CA PRO A 64 -9.68 11.60 12.12
C PRO A 64 -10.45 12.29 10.98
N LEU A 65 -9.81 12.48 9.82
CA LEU A 65 -10.44 13.11 8.65
C LEU A 65 -11.61 12.27 8.11
N ALA A 66 -11.40 10.96 8.02
CA ALA A 66 -12.43 10.02 7.60
C ALA A 66 -13.56 9.89 8.62
N SER A 67 -13.24 9.94 9.91
CA SER A 67 -14.22 9.79 10.99
C SER A 67 -15.13 11.02 11.11
N LEU A 68 -14.58 12.22 10.85
CA LEU A 68 -15.33 13.48 10.79
C LEU A 68 -16.05 13.70 9.47
N GLN A 69 -15.71 12.91 8.44
CA GLN A 69 -16.28 13.03 7.09
C GLN A 69 -16.17 14.46 6.55
N CYS A 70 -14.99 15.08 6.70
CA CYS A 70 -14.75 16.46 6.27
C CYS A 70 -15.02 16.67 4.77
N SER A 71 -14.85 15.63 3.95
CA SER A 71 -15.23 15.58 2.54
C SER A 71 -16.02 14.30 2.26
N PRO A 72 -17.00 14.29 1.34
CA PRO A 72 -17.69 13.05 0.93
C PRO A 72 -16.74 11.99 0.35
N ASP A 73 -15.62 12.40 -0.23
CA ASP A 73 -14.66 11.52 -0.87
C ASP A 73 -13.48 11.10 0.03
N VAL A 74 -13.35 11.65 1.25
CA VAL A 74 -12.14 11.49 2.08
C VAL A 74 -11.76 10.03 2.34
N HIS A 75 -12.75 9.19 2.65
CA HIS A 75 -12.50 7.77 2.94
C HIS A 75 -12.04 7.02 1.70
N HIS A 76 -12.70 7.26 0.56
CA HIS A 76 -12.35 6.66 -0.72
C HIS A 76 -10.96 7.11 -1.17
N PHE A 77 -10.64 8.40 -1.02
CA PHE A 77 -9.34 8.96 -1.33
C PHE A 77 -8.22 8.30 -0.52
N LEU A 78 -8.39 8.18 0.80
CA LEU A 78 -7.39 7.55 1.67
C LEU A 78 -7.20 6.06 1.31
N CYS A 79 -8.26 5.31 1.12
CA CYS A 79 -8.13 3.91 0.70
C CYS A 79 -7.46 3.78 -0.68
N GLN A 80 -7.76 4.63 -1.66
CA GLN A 80 -7.10 4.60 -2.96
C GLN A 80 -5.61 4.96 -2.88
N ALA A 81 -5.23 5.87 -1.99
CA ALA A 81 -3.83 6.27 -1.84
C ALA A 81 -2.99 5.22 -1.08
N PHE A 82 -3.54 4.65 0.00
CA PHE A 82 -2.81 3.71 0.87
C PHE A 82 -2.95 2.25 0.43
N ILE A 83 -4.14 1.84 -0.03
CA ILE A 83 -4.51 0.48 -0.42
C ILE A 83 -5.05 0.50 -1.86
N PRO A 84 -4.19 0.78 -2.86
CA PRO A 84 -4.63 1.05 -4.23
C PRO A 84 -5.20 -0.20 -4.89
N ALA A 85 -6.19 -0.01 -5.77
CA ALA A 85 -6.74 -1.11 -6.55
C ALA A 85 -5.66 -1.81 -7.38
N CYS A 86 -5.71 -3.14 -7.40
CA CYS A 86 -4.98 -3.95 -8.38
C CYS A 86 -5.47 -3.61 -9.80
N SER A 87 -4.55 -3.21 -10.67
CA SER A 87 -4.82 -3.01 -12.10
C SER A 87 -4.25 -4.17 -12.93
N GLU A 88 -4.81 -4.43 -14.12
CA GLU A 88 -4.32 -5.49 -15.01
C GLU A 88 -2.84 -5.33 -15.38
N GLU A 89 -2.38 -4.09 -15.44
CA GLU A 89 -0.98 -3.73 -15.73
C GLU A 89 -0.06 -3.83 -14.51
N ASN A 90 -0.56 -4.26 -13.34
CA ASN A 90 0.19 -4.29 -12.07
C ASN A 90 0.87 -2.94 -11.76
N ARG A 91 0.18 -1.85 -12.05
CA ARG A 91 0.62 -0.49 -11.71
C ARG A 91 -0.28 0.14 -10.66
N VAL A 92 0.33 0.98 -9.82
CA VAL A 92 -0.40 1.81 -8.86
C VAL A 92 -1.06 2.97 -9.62
N ILE A 93 -2.37 3.08 -9.48
CA ILE A 93 -3.15 4.19 -10.01
C ILE A 93 -3.33 5.22 -8.89
N ARG A 94 -2.89 6.46 -9.12
CA ARG A 94 -3.11 7.57 -8.17
C ARG A 94 -4.58 8.00 -8.15
N PRO A 95 -5.08 8.54 -7.04
CA PRO A 95 -6.40 9.19 -7.01
C PRO A 95 -6.52 10.28 -8.08
N CYS A 96 -7.71 10.44 -8.64
CA CYS A 96 -7.97 11.50 -9.62
C CYS A 96 -7.69 12.88 -9.03
N ARG A 97 -7.04 13.75 -9.80
CA ARG A 97 -6.64 15.09 -9.37
C ARG A 97 -7.80 15.92 -8.79
N GLU A 98 -8.94 15.96 -9.47
CA GLU A 98 -10.11 16.72 -9.02
C GLU A 98 -10.60 16.25 -7.64
N LYS A 99 -10.61 14.93 -7.40
CA LYS A 99 -10.98 14.37 -6.09
C LYS A 99 -9.94 14.67 -5.01
N CYS A 100 -8.66 14.64 -5.36
CA CYS A 100 -7.59 15.03 -4.45
C CYS A 100 -7.74 16.50 -4.03
N GLU A 101 -7.93 17.40 -4.99
CA GLU A 101 -8.08 18.83 -4.72
C GLU A 101 -9.31 19.11 -3.85
N ALA A 102 -10.44 18.43 -4.12
CA ALA A 102 -11.64 18.51 -3.30
C ALA A 102 -11.38 18.06 -1.85
N VAL A 103 -10.81 16.86 -1.64
CA VAL A 103 -10.51 16.34 -0.29
C VAL A 103 -9.53 17.22 0.46
N LEU A 104 -8.48 17.71 -0.22
CA LEU A 104 -7.48 18.59 0.40
C LEU A 104 -8.11 19.91 0.84
N SER A 105 -8.95 20.51 -0.01
CA SER A 105 -9.66 21.77 0.30
C SER A 105 -10.67 21.59 1.44
N ASP A 106 -11.51 20.57 1.36
CA ASP A 106 -12.58 20.30 2.33
C ASP A 106 -12.02 19.95 3.73
N CYS A 107 -10.89 19.24 3.78
CA CYS A 107 -10.29 18.74 5.01
C CYS A 107 -9.17 19.64 5.57
N GLU A 108 -8.85 20.77 4.93
CA GLU A 108 -7.72 21.64 5.28
C GLU A 108 -7.71 22.05 6.76
N GLU A 109 -8.85 22.51 7.27
CA GLU A 109 -8.96 22.93 8.67
C GLU A 109 -8.70 21.76 9.64
N ASN A 110 -9.23 20.58 9.33
CA ASN A 110 -9.03 19.38 10.14
C ASN A 110 -7.57 18.92 10.11
N ILE A 111 -6.92 18.95 8.93
CA ILE A 111 -5.49 18.66 8.79
C ILE A 111 -4.67 19.55 9.73
N ARG A 112 -4.99 20.85 9.77
CA ARG A 112 -4.33 21.82 10.67
C ARG A 112 -4.61 21.52 12.15
N ILE A 113 -5.88 21.28 12.52
CA ILE A 113 -6.29 21.05 13.93
C ILE A 113 -5.63 19.79 14.50
N PHE A 114 -5.59 18.71 13.72
CA PHE A 114 -5.00 17.44 14.15
C PHE A 114 -3.47 17.38 13.96
N GLY A 115 -2.87 18.42 13.36
CA GLY A 115 -1.43 18.45 13.09
C GLY A 115 -1.00 17.34 12.12
N ILE A 116 -1.85 16.98 11.17
CA ILE A 116 -1.58 15.92 10.20
C ILE A 116 -0.54 16.41 9.20
N ALA A 117 0.58 15.70 9.10
CA ALA A 117 1.57 15.97 8.06
C ALA A 117 1.05 15.45 6.71
N TRP A 118 0.84 16.35 5.75
CA TRP A 118 0.45 15.99 4.39
C TRP A 118 1.69 15.70 3.53
N PRO A 119 1.97 14.44 3.18
CA PRO A 119 3.21 14.07 2.50
C PRO A 119 3.22 14.50 1.01
N PRO A 120 4.41 14.70 0.41
CA PRO A 120 4.53 15.13 -0.99
C PRO A 120 3.83 14.20 -2.00
N GLU A 121 3.70 12.92 -1.68
CA GLU A 121 3.06 11.92 -2.53
C GLU A 121 1.57 12.20 -2.67
N LEU A 122 0.92 12.70 -1.61
CA LEU A 122 -0.51 13.08 -1.59
C LEU A 122 -0.77 14.48 -2.16
N GLN A 123 0.23 15.19 -2.68
CA GLN A 123 -0.02 16.45 -3.38
C GLN A 123 -0.71 16.20 -4.72
N CYS A 124 -1.74 16.99 -5.01
CA CYS A 124 -2.64 16.76 -6.14
C CYS A 124 -2.05 17.12 -7.52
N ASN A 125 -0.88 17.76 -7.54
CA ASN A 125 -0.16 18.16 -8.76
C ASN A 125 0.86 17.11 -9.24
N LYS A 126 0.82 15.90 -8.68
CA LYS A 126 1.72 14.78 -8.97
C LYS A 126 1.19 13.84 -10.06
#